data_AF-A0A1E1MHY0-F1
#
_entry.id   AF-A0A1E1MHY0-F1
#
_cell.length_a   1.000
_cell.length_b   1.000
_cell.length_c   1.000
_cell.angle_alpha   90.00
_cell.angle_beta   90.00
_cell.angle_gamma   90.00
#
_symmetry.space_group_name_H-M   'P 1'
#
loop_
_entity.id
_entity.type
_entity.pdbx_description
1 polymer ?
#
loop_
_entity_poly.entity_id
_entity_poly.type
_entity_poly.pdbx_seq_one_letter_code
_entity_poly.pdbx_strand_id
1 'polypeptide(L)'
;MQQCRLMLSTLRGSEEKHQRQHASSETLLREREDLENENEKEGDTEDDETLSDCWRYNRRKLALQIVLGAWMIISVCCVFYIIFKLISEVDKRQHVFPPSDTSIDADSNTPKFTDMKLQLIIPSYAPHFNQLLEMLHSMACLITDINTIDIALIVSSTNEVLTLNSLLAASNAEICGSTFLSYNVTPHSYQLVYPPKMTVYNLYGMLPPEIQKETDPRETGNLVGRYGKYKYQSMKKLAAAAYLDYDYAMLLDSEGLVIRPVAFKEMINAWKQNPVIWKELAQPGSPRRHEWIAHINEACAWTLGRNMENFGMGVSYWEGYTWILEKEIVMDMVNSPSRLDPVTGFFSRLLAAQYDIFEIAMYKMHIAARKMEQSSNNSTLYTKYQVLDMEEALYDYGLGQAYKRIPSNDPVIAQEFPYMILEEPQQDLLVAFMKEYKVFFLYFHPRYVGLIAPWVMQSFMQKAPLAMTVSGATGMRDKVIPDGNGSWNMTYV
;
A
#
# COMPACT_ATOMS: atom_id res chain seq x y z
N MET A 1 -19.54 42.74 -35.46
CA MET A 1 -20.78 43.50 -35.21
C MET A 1 -21.95 42.76 -35.83
N GLN A 2 -23.06 42.69 -35.08
CA GLN A 2 -24.42 42.32 -35.48
C GLN A 2 -24.84 40.84 -35.61
N GLN A 3 -25.49 40.43 -34.52
CA GLN A 3 -26.57 39.45 -34.34
C GLN A 3 -27.49 39.25 -35.56
N CYS A 4 -27.94 38.01 -35.75
CA CYS A 4 -29.34 37.59 -35.57
C CYS A 4 -29.60 36.24 -36.27
N ARG A 5 -30.11 35.25 -35.54
CA ARG A 5 -31.43 34.63 -35.82
C ARG A 5 -31.83 33.63 -34.76
N LEU A 6 -32.88 34.03 -34.04
CA LEU A 6 -33.75 33.21 -33.22
C LEU A 6 -34.84 32.59 -34.12
N MET A 7 -35.44 31.52 -33.60
CA MET A 7 -36.85 31.10 -33.71
C MET A 7 -37.18 29.80 -34.46
N LEU A 8 -37.64 28.84 -33.62
CA LEU A 8 -38.89 28.06 -33.73
C LEU A 8 -38.88 26.91 -34.74
N SER A 9 -39.41 25.71 -34.47
CA SER A 9 -40.31 25.21 -33.42
C SER A 9 -40.46 23.69 -33.67
N THR A 10 -40.37 22.81 -32.66
CA THR A 10 -41.48 22.20 -31.89
C THR A 10 -41.68 20.70 -32.12
N LEU A 11 -41.78 20.00 -30.99
CA LEU A 11 -42.70 18.90 -30.66
C LEU A 11 -42.46 17.50 -31.27
N ARG A 12 -41.89 16.62 -30.45
CA ARG A 12 -42.60 15.41 -29.99
C ARG A 12 -41.92 14.82 -28.75
N GLY A 13 -42.69 14.67 -27.68
CA GLY A 13 -42.27 13.97 -26.48
C GLY A 13 -42.73 12.50 -26.46
N SER A 14 -42.55 11.92 -25.27
CA SER A 14 -43.06 10.64 -24.75
C SER A 14 -42.21 9.39 -25.05
N GLU A 15 -41.60 8.93 -23.94
CA GLU A 15 -41.57 7.56 -23.42
C GLU A 15 -41.18 6.40 -24.33
N GLU A 16 -40.09 5.72 -23.98
CA GLU A 16 -40.16 4.26 -23.83
C GLU A 16 -39.23 3.75 -22.72
N LYS A 17 -39.85 2.98 -21.83
CA LYS A 17 -39.27 2.24 -20.71
C LYS A 17 -38.68 0.92 -21.20
N HIS A 18 -37.64 0.50 -20.48
CA HIS A 18 -37.26 -0.91 -20.25
C HIS A 18 -37.06 -1.84 -21.46
N GLN A 19 -35.79 -2.06 -21.78
CA GLN A 19 -35.31 -3.42 -22.00
C GLN A 19 -34.19 -3.73 -21.00
N ARG A 20 -34.55 -4.55 -20.00
CA ARG A 20 -33.61 -5.32 -19.20
C ARG A 20 -32.91 -6.30 -20.13
N GLN A 21 -31.63 -6.09 -20.40
CA GLN A 21 -30.75 -7.16 -20.83
C GLN A 21 -29.88 -7.56 -19.64
N HIS A 22 -30.02 -8.82 -19.25
CA HIS A 22 -29.03 -9.54 -18.45
C HIS A 22 -27.68 -9.42 -19.17
N ALA A 23 -26.72 -8.73 -18.56
CA ALA A 23 -25.35 -8.70 -19.04
C ALA A 23 -24.43 -9.15 -17.90
N SER A 24 -23.99 -10.40 -18.04
CA SER A 24 -22.81 -10.98 -17.41
C SER A 24 -21.59 -10.09 -17.66
N SER A 25 -20.68 -10.02 -16.68
CA SER A 25 -19.56 -9.07 -16.59
C SER A 25 -18.38 -9.35 -17.55
N GLU A 26 -18.63 -9.69 -18.81
CA GLU A 26 -17.57 -10.15 -19.73
C GLU A 26 -17.48 -9.43 -21.08
N THR A 27 -18.09 -8.26 -21.28
CA THR A 27 -18.11 -7.66 -22.64
C THR A 27 -17.99 -6.13 -22.71
N LEU A 28 -17.13 -5.52 -21.88
CA LEU A 28 -16.82 -4.07 -22.00
C LEU A 28 -15.31 -3.77 -22.09
N LEU A 29 -14.53 -4.69 -22.66
CA LEU A 29 -13.11 -4.47 -23.00
C LEU A 29 -12.78 -4.98 -24.40
N ARG A 30 -13.55 -4.55 -25.40
CA ARG A 30 -13.15 -4.60 -26.82
C ARG A 30 -13.97 -3.57 -27.60
N GLU A 31 -13.29 -2.85 -28.48
CA GLU A 31 -13.78 -1.79 -29.40
C GLU A 31 -13.64 -0.33 -28.92
N ARG A 32 -12.42 0.21 -29.04
CA ARG A 32 -12.12 1.36 -29.94
C ARG A 32 -10.62 1.68 -29.95
N GLU A 33 -9.85 0.82 -30.61
CA GLU A 33 -8.70 1.26 -31.40
C GLU A 33 -9.23 1.27 -32.85
N ASP A 34 -9.16 2.44 -33.50
CA ASP A 34 -9.14 2.68 -34.95
C ASP A 34 -9.62 4.11 -35.20
N LEU A 35 -8.67 5.00 -35.49
CA LEU A 35 -8.74 6.08 -36.50
C LEU A 35 -7.46 6.93 -36.42
N GLU A 36 -6.46 6.53 -37.20
CA GLU A 36 -5.38 7.41 -37.67
C GLU A 36 -5.85 8.23 -38.89
N ASN A 37 -5.17 9.38 -39.06
CA ASN A 37 -4.91 10.17 -40.29
C ASN A 37 -5.96 11.16 -40.82
N GLU A 38 -5.61 12.46 -40.72
CA GLU A 38 -5.29 13.38 -41.84
C GLU A 38 -5.59 14.85 -41.47
N ASN A 39 -4.55 15.72 -41.42
CA ASN A 39 -4.37 16.80 -42.42
C ASN A 39 -3.26 17.81 -42.03
N GLU A 40 -2.37 18.04 -42.99
CA GLU A 40 -1.45 19.18 -43.10
C GLU A 40 -2.19 20.49 -43.44
N LYS A 41 -1.68 21.65 -42.96
CA LYS A 41 -1.22 22.79 -43.80
C LYS A 41 -0.81 24.04 -43.01
N GLU A 42 0.42 24.48 -43.32
CA GLU A 42 0.98 25.83 -43.56
C GLU A 42 0.54 27.10 -42.79
N GLY A 43 1.55 27.92 -42.45
CA GLY A 43 1.44 29.37 -42.27
C GLY A 43 2.65 30.04 -41.59
N ASP A 44 3.60 30.54 -42.39
CA ASP A 44 4.73 31.41 -42.01
C ASP A 44 4.30 32.79 -41.50
N THR A 45 5.11 33.45 -40.65
CA THR A 45 5.79 34.74 -40.97
C THR A 45 6.70 35.25 -39.84
N GLU A 46 7.83 35.82 -40.28
CA GLU A 46 8.92 36.49 -39.55
C GLU A 46 8.50 37.83 -38.89
N ASP A 47 9.27 38.31 -37.91
CA ASP A 47 10.03 39.57 -38.07
C ASP A 47 10.98 39.85 -36.90
N ASP A 48 12.12 40.41 -37.27
CA ASP A 48 13.36 40.66 -36.54
C ASP A 48 13.44 42.14 -36.06
N GLU A 49 14.57 42.53 -35.45
CA GLU A 49 15.03 43.87 -35.04
C GLU A 49 14.94 44.21 -33.52
N THR A 50 15.95 44.75 -32.83
CA THR A 50 17.10 45.56 -33.26
C THR A 50 18.28 45.53 -32.27
N LEU A 51 19.48 45.52 -32.85
CA LEU A 51 20.82 45.64 -32.29
C LEU A 51 21.13 47.05 -31.74
N SER A 52 20.58 47.40 -30.56
CA SER A 52 20.95 48.66 -29.87
C SER A 52 21.37 48.49 -28.39
N ASP A 53 21.26 47.30 -27.81
CA ASP A 53 21.51 47.09 -26.38
C ASP A 53 22.84 46.40 -26.03
N CYS A 54 23.62 46.01 -27.04
CA CYS A 54 24.78 45.13 -26.89
C CYS A 54 25.92 45.74 -26.03
N TRP A 55 26.07 47.06 -26.02
CA TRP A 55 27.17 47.72 -25.30
C TRP A 55 26.88 48.03 -23.82
N ARG A 56 25.61 48.23 -23.44
CA ARG A 56 25.20 48.39 -22.01
C ARG A 56 24.99 47.05 -21.32
N TYR A 57 24.61 46.01 -22.06
CA TYR A 57 24.38 44.66 -21.54
C TYR A 57 25.68 44.00 -21.03
N ASN A 58 26.80 44.16 -21.74
CA ASN A 58 28.07 43.50 -21.39
C ASN A 58 28.70 43.98 -20.06
N ARG A 59 28.47 45.23 -19.65
CA ARG A 59 28.97 45.75 -18.35
C ARG A 59 28.18 45.22 -17.16
N ARG A 60 26.85 45.05 -17.31
CA ARG A 60 26.00 44.44 -16.29
C ARG A 60 26.24 42.94 -16.16
N LYS A 61 26.48 42.24 -17.29
CA LYS A 61 26.78 40.80 -17.31
C LYS A 61 28.09 40.48 -16.58
N LEU A 62 29.14 41.29 -16.77
CA LEU A 62 30.42 41.12 -16.07
C LEU A 62 30.28 41.34 -14.55
N ALA A 63 29.54 42.38 -14.13
CA ALA A 63 29.28 42.63 -12.71
C ALA A 63 28.45 41.49 -12.08
N LEU A 64 27.44 40.97 -12.80
CA LEU A 64 26.62 39.84 -12.36
C LEU A 64 27.46 38.56 -12.24
N GLN A 65 28.38 38.32 -13.18
CA GLN A 65 29.28 37.16 -13.15
C GLN A 65 30.27 37.21 -11.98
N ILE A 66 30.77 38.39 -11.62
CA ILE A 66 31.63 38.56 -10.43
C ILE A 66 30.84 38.30 -9.14
N VAL A 67 29.60 38.81 -9.04
CA VAL A 67 28.72 38.57 -7.88
C VAL A 67 28.34 37.08 -7.78
N LEU A 68 28.01 36.43 -8.89
CA LEU A 68 27.73 34.99 -8.95
C LEU A 68 28.96 34.16 -8.59
N GLY A 69 30.16 34.56 -9.05
CA GLY A 69 31.42 33.92 -8.67
C GLY A 69 31.68 34.01 -7.16
N ALA A 70 31.45 35.18 -6.56
CA ALA A 70 31.58 35.36 -5.12
C ALA A 70 30.55 34.53 -4.33
N TRP A 71 29.30 34.46 -4.80
CA TRP A 71 28.26 33.62 -4.21
C TRP A 71 28.58 32.12 -4.31
N MET A 72 29.14 31.65 -5.43
CA MET A 72 29.58 30.27 -5.57
C MET A 72 30.71 29.93 -4.61
N ILE A 73 31.68 30.83 -4.40
CA ILE A 73 32.76 30.63 -3.43
C ILE A 73 32.19 30.53 -2.01
N ILE A 74 31.27 31.42 -1.63
CA ILE A 74 30.60 31.37 -0.31
C ILE A 74 29.84 30.06 -0.15
N SER A 75 29.08 29.63 -1.17
CA SER A 75 28.35 28.36 -1.16
C SER A 75 29.28 27.16 -0.98
N VAL A 76 30.42 27.14 -1.70
CA VAL A 76 31.42 26.08 -1.57
C VAL A 76 32.04 26.08 -0.16
N CYS A 77 32.35 27.25 0.40
CA CYS A 77 32.82 27.36 1.79
C CYS A 77 31.78 26.85 2.81
N CYS A 78 30.49 27.12 2.59
CA CYS A 78 29.41 26.59 3.44
C CYS A 78 29.29 25.07 3.35
N VAL A 79 29.41 24.49 2.14
CA VAL A 79 29.41 23.04 1.94
C VAL A 79 30.60 22.40 2.63
N PHE A 80 31.81 22.95 2.49
CA PHE A 80 32.98 22.46 3.21
C PHE A 80 32.80 22.56 4.73
N TYR A 81 32.25 23.65 5.24
CA TYR A 81 31.97 23.79 6.67
C TYR A 81 30.99 22.71 7.18
N ILE A 82 29.92 22.42 6.42
CA ILE A 82 28.97 21.35 6.75
C ILE A 82 29.65 19.98 6.72
N ILE A 83 30.47 19.69 5.71
CA ILE A 83 31.23 18.43 5.60
C ILE A 83 32.20 18.27 6.78
N PHE A 84 32.97 19.30 7.11
CA PHE A 84 33.89 19.26 8.25
C PHE A 84 33.15 19.06 9.58
N LYS A 85 31.98 19.68 9.74
CA LYS A 85 31.15 19.50 10.93
C LYS A 85 30.57 18.08 11.01
N LEU A 86 30.16 17.50 9.88
CA LEU A 86 29.69 16.11 9.80
C LEU A 86 30.81 15.12 10.11
N ILE A 87 32.00 15.30 9.56
CA ILE A 87 33.17 14.44 9.83
C ILE A 87 33.52 14.48 11.33
N SER A 88 33.56 15.67 11.95
CA SER A 88 33.75 15.83 13.40
C SER A 88 32.73 15.04 14.23
N GLU A 89 31.47 14.98 13.78
CA GLU A 89 30.39 14.35 14.54
C GLU A 89 30.28 12.84 14.28
N VAL A 90 30.78 12.35 13.15
CA VAL A 90 30.97 10.91 12.89
C VAL A 90 32.14 10.36 13.72
N ASP A 91 33.24 11.12 13.84
CA ASP A 91 34.42 10.71 14.61
C ASP A 91 34.11 10.55 16.11
N LYS A 92 33.22 11.39 16.66
CA LYS A 92 32.71 11.26 18.03
C LYS A 92 31.82 10.04 18.26
N ARG A 93 31.20 9.47 17.21
CA ARG A 93 30.32 8.29 17.32
C ARG A 93 31.06 6.96 17.21
N GLN A 94 32.31 6.95 16.74
CA GLN A 94 33.09 5.71 16.54
C GLN A 94 33.80 5.19 17.80
N HIS A 95 33.73 5.89 18.95
CA HIS A 95 34.40 5.51 20.19
C HIS A 95 33.51 4.93 21.31
N VAL A 96 32.38 4.30 20.98
CA VAL A 96 31.62 3.48 21.94
C VAL A 96 31.26 2.13 21.32
N PHE A 97 32.21 1.20 21.33
CA PHE A 97 31.94 -0.24 21.27
C PHE A 97 32.59 -0.88 22.51
N PRO A 98 31.84 -1.60 23.36
CA PRO A 98 32.45 -2.44 24.38
C PRO A 98 33.05 -3.71 23.73
N PRO A 99 34.06 -4.32 24.35
CA PRO A 99 34.80 -5.41 23.75
C PRO A 99 33.97 -6.69 23.65
N SER A 100 34.26 -7.47 22.61
CA SER A 100 33.76 -8.80 22.35
C SER A 100 34.35 -9.81 23.35
N ASP A 101 33.55 -10.26 24.31
CA ASP A 101 33.85 -11.46 25.09
C ASP A 101 33.04 -12.64 24.57
N THR A 102 33.78 -13.54 23.91
CA THR A 102 33.36 -14.90 23.56
C THR A 102 33.41 -15.78 24.80
N SER A 103 32.24 -16.08 25.37
CA SER A 103 31.80 -17.37 25.92
C SER A 103 30.66 -17.11 26.91
N ILE A 104 29.70 -18.03 26.98
CA ILE A 104 28.80 -18.36 28.10
C ILE A 104 27.47 -18.90 27.53
N ASP A 105 27.34 -20.21 27.68
CA ASP A 105 26.21 -20.95 28.22
C ASP A 105 24.80 -20.80 27.62
N ALA A 106 24.30 -21.98 27.25
CA ALA A 106 22.90 -22.26 27.05
C ALA A 106 22.13 -22.05 28.36
N ASP A 107 21.59 -20.85 28.58
CA ASP A 107 20.48 -20.68 29.52
C ASP A 107 19.53 -19.52 29.14
N SER A 108 18.31 -19.92 28.74
CA SER A 108 17.02 -19.30 29.08
C SER A 108 16.77 -17.77 29.00
N ASN A 109 17.29 -17.06 27.99
CA ASN A 109 16.90 -15.65 27.73
C ASN A 109 16.45 -15.36 26.28
N THR A 110 15.52 -16.15 25.74
CA THR A 110 14.64 -15.64 24.68
C THR A 110 13.63 -14.69 25.31
N PRO A 111 13.48 -13.43 24.84
CA PRO A 111 12.40 -12.57 25.30
C PRO A 111 11.08 -13.32 25.14
N LYS A 112 10.32 -13.50 26.21
CA LYS A 112 8.97 -14.04 26.11
C LYS A 112 8.14 -13.03 25.33
N PHE A 113 7.98 -13.28 24.03
CA PHE A 113 7.18 -12.48 23.08
C PHE A 113 5.65 -12.58 23.35
N THR A 114 5.25 -12.84 24.59
CA THR A 114 3.95 -13.44 24.94
C THR A 114 2.78 -12.47 25.04
N ASP A 115 3.04 -11.17 25.15
CA ASP A 115 1.99 -10.25 25.63
C ASP A 115 1.27 -9.47 24.50
N MET A 116 1.79 -9.51 23.26
CA MET A 116 1.15 -8.82 22.13
C MET A 116 -0.02 -9.65 21.56
N LYS A 117 -1.22 -9.05 21.58
CA LYS A 117 -2.40 -9.60 20.90
C LYS A 117 -2.40 -9.23 19.43
N LEU A 118 -2.09 -10.21 18.59
CA LEU A 118 -2.08 -10.08 17.13
C LEU A 118 -3.36 -10.68 16.52
N GLN A 119 -4.04 -9.89 15.69
CA GLN A 119 -5.20 -10.29 14.91
C GLN A 119 -4.91 -10.23 13.40
N LEU A 120 -5.23 -11.29 12.66
CA LEU A 120 -5.31 -11.20 11.19
C LEU A 120 -6.76 -10.90 10.81
N ILE A 121 -6.97 -9.86 10.01
CA ILE A 121 -8.29 -9.44 9.53
C ILE A 121 -8.34 -9.64 8.03
N ILE A 122 -9.19 -10.56 7.59
CA ILE A 122 -9.22 -11.04 6.21
C ILE A 122 -10.63 -10.85 5.65
N PRO A 123 -10.95 -9.68 5.06
CA PRO A 123 -12.18 -9.53 4.29
C PRO A 123 -12.19 -10.45 3.07
N SER A 124 -13.30 -11.14 2.84
CA SER A 124 -13.50 -11.96 1.64
C SER A 124 -14.95 -11.97 1.20
N TYR A 125 -15.22 -12.49 0.01
CA TYR A 125 -16.55 -12.66 -0.57
C TYR A 125 -16.56 -13.95 -1.41
N ALA A 126 -17.73 -14.50 -1.70
CA ALA A 126 -17.86 -15.88 -2.20
C ALA A 126 -16.95 -16.23 -3.41
N PRO A 127 -16.82 -15.39 -4.46
CA PRO A 127 -15.89 -15.60 -5.56
C PRO A 127 -14.41 -15.79 -5.18
N HIS A 128 -13.97 -15.30 -4.01
CA HIS A 128 -12.58 -15.40 -3.55
C HIS A 128 -12.35 -16.51 -2.51
N PHE A 129 -13.35 -17.36 -2.25
CA PHE A 129 -13.20 -18.39 -1.21
C PHE A 129 -12.12 -19.41 -1.54
N ASN A 130 -11.91 -19.77 -2.80
CA ASN A 130 -10.84 -20.72 -3.14
C ASN A 130 -9.45 -20.14 -2.84
N GLN A 131 -9.22 -18.89 -3.22
CA GLN A 131 -7.99 -18.15 -2.93
C GLN A 131 -7.79 -18.00 -1.42
N LEU A 132 -8.86 -17.73 -0.67
CA LEU A 132 -8.81 -17.67 0.79
C LEU A 132 -8.39 -19.00 1.40
N LEU A 133 -8.93 -20.13 0.92
CA LEU A 133 -8.57 -21.46 1.43
C LEU A 133 -7.10 -21.78 1.15
N GLU A 134 -6.59 -21.45 -0.04
CA GLU A 134 -5.16 -21.59 -0.36
C GLU A 134 -4.29 -20.74 0.56
N MET A 135 -4.69 -19.49 0.80
CA MET A 135 -3.99 -18.60 1.72
C MET A 135 -3.97 -19.17 3.13
N LEU A 136 -5.12 -19.59 3.67
CA LEU A 136 -5.24 -20.18 5.00
C LEU A 136 -4.39 -21.45 5.13
N HIS A 137 -4.38 -22.30 4.11
CA HIS A 137 -3.54 -23.48 4.12
C HIS A 137 -2.05 -23.12 4.20
N SER A 138 -1.58 -22.17 3.39
CA SER A 138 -0.19 -21.69 3.47
C SER A 138 0.16 -21.08 4.83
N MET A 139 -0.78 -20.36 5.45
CA MET A 139 -0.65 -19.80 6.80
C MET A 139 -0.48 -20.90 7.85
N ALA A 140 -1.31 -21.95 7.78
CA ALA A 140 -1.23 -23.08 8.70
C ALA A 140 0.14 -23.78 8.64
N CYS A 141 0.71 -23.90 7.45
CA CYS A 141 1.95 -24.64 7.24
C CYS A 141 3.21 -23.82 7.52
N LEU A 142 3.19 -22.51 7.29
CA LEU A 142 4.41 -21.69 7.30
C LEU A 142 4.45 -20.61 8.40
N ILE A 143 3.34 -20.25 9.03
CA ILE A 143 3.39 -19.32 10.16
C ILE A 143 3.75 -20.12 11.42
N THR A 144 4.95 -19.87 11.96
CA THR A 144 5.51 -20.68 13.05
C THR A 144 4.88 -20.39 14.42
N ASP A 145 4.21 -19.25 14.56
CA ASP A 145 3.48 -18.82 15.76
C ASP A 145 1.95 -18.82 15.57
N ILE A 146 1.44 -19.55 14.56
CA ILE A 146 0.03 -19.57 14.14
C ILE A 146 -0.94 -19.94 15.26
N ASN A 147 -0.53 -20.79 16.21
CA ASN A 147 -1.33 -21.20 17.36
C ASN A 147 -1.63 -20.04 18.33
N THR A 148 -0.92 -18.92 18.20
CA THR A 148 -1.00 -17.77 19.10
C THR A 148 -1.68 -16.56 18.49
N ILE A 149 -2.18 -16.70 17.25
CA ILE A 149 -2.74 -15.62 16.44
C ILE A 149 -4.22 -15.90 16.20
N ASP A 150 -5.07 -14.91 16.45
CA ASP A 150 -6.48 -14.98 16.12
C ASP A 150 -6.69 -14.51 14.67
N ILE A 151 -7.53 -15.22 13.91
CA ILE A 151 -7.84 -14.91 12.52
C ILE A 151 -9.34 -14.66 12.36
N ALA A 152 -9.68 -13.49 11.83
CA ALA A 152 -11.04 -13.04 11.61
C ALA A 152 -11.31 -12.98 10.11
N LEU A 153 -12.18 -13.88 9.64
CA LEU A 153 -12.63 -13.94 8.26
C LEU A 153 -13.91 -13.13 8.14
N ILE A 154 -13.88 -12.00 7.43
CA ILE A 154 -15.00 -11.07 7.37
C ILE A 154 -15.76 -11.29 6.06
N VAL A 155 -16.99 -11.78 6.15
CA VAL A 155 -17.87 -12.02 5.00
C VAL A 155 -19.10 -11.13 5.05
N SER A 156 -19.73 -10.93 3.91
CA SER A 156 -20.71 -9.88 3.68
C SER A 156 -22.14 -10.27 4.04
N SER A 157 -22.43 -11.56 4.24
CA SER A 157 -23.79 -12.02 4.51
C SER A 157 -23.83 -13.34 5.30
N THR A 158 -24.98 -13.64 5.89
CA THR A 158 -25.23 -14.94 6.53
C THR A 158 -25.05 -16.10 5.56
N ASN A 159 -25.44 -15.94 4.29
CA ASN A 159 -25.24 -16.99 3.29
C ASN A 159 -23.75 -17.26 3.04
N GLU A 160 -22.94 -16.21 2.93
CA GLU A 160 -21.49 -16.36 2.79
C GLU A 160 -20.85 -17.01 4.03
N VAL A 161 -21.34 -16.72 5.23
CA VAL A 161 -20.88 -17.41 6.47
C VAL A 161 -21.13 -18.91 6.35
N LEU A 162 -22.34 -19.31 5.96
CA LEU A 162 -22.70 -20.73 5.83
C LEU A 162 -21.85 -21.41 4.76
N THR A 163 -21.74 -20.80 3.58
CA THR A 163 -20.94 -21.34 2.46
C THR A 163 -19.47 -21.51 2.84
N LEU A 164 -18.84 -20.50 3.44
CA LEU A 164 -17.44 -20.58 3.83
C LEU A 164 -17.20 -21.63 4.92
N ASN A 165 -18.07 -21.72 5.92
CA ASN A 165 -17.98 -22.77 6.95
C ASN A 165 -18.13 -24.17 6.36
N SER A 166 -19.05 -24.37 5.40
CA SER A 166 -19.16 -25.65 4.70
C SER A 166 -17.91 -26.00 3.92
N LEU A 167 -17.26 -25.04 3.26
CA LEU A 167 -16.00 -25.26 2.53
C LEU A 167 -14.84 -25.60 3.48
N LEU A 168 -14.72 -24.87 4.59
CA LEU A 168 -13.72 -25.14 5.63
C LEU A 168 -13.89 -26.53 6.24
N ALA A 169 -15.13 -26.98 6.44
CA ALA A 169 -15.44 -28.31 6.99
C ALA A 169 -15.25 -29.44 5.98
N ALA A 170 -15.54 -29.20 4.69
CA ALA A 170 -15.40 -30.21 3.64
C ALA A 170 -13.93 -30.52 3.30
N SER A 171 -13.04 -29.53 3.48
CA SER A 171 -11.59 -29.60 3.29
C SER A 171 -11.08 -30.63 2.28
N ASN A 172 -10.82 -30.18 1.05
CA ASN A 172 -10.07 -30.96 0.05
C ASN A 172 -8.56 -30.77 0.15
N ALA A 173 -8.08 -29.92 1.06
CA ALA A 173 -6.66 -29.64 1.23
C ALA A 173 -5.97 -30.75 2.05
N GLU A 174 -4.73 -31.06 1.68
CA GLU A 174 -3.89 -32.01 2.40
C GLU A 174 -3.44 -31.42 3.74
N ILE A 175 -3.07 -32.27 4.70
CA ILE A 175 -2.38 -31.81 5.91
C ILE A 175 -1.01 -31.23 5.53
N CYS A 176 -0.49 -30.28 6.31
CA CYS A 176 0.80 -29.64 6.02
C CYS A 176 1.98 -30.64 5.93
N GLY A 177 1.92 -31.76 6.67
CA GLY A 177 3.00 -32.74 6.70
C GLY A 177 4.30 -32.17 7.29
N SER A 178 5.42 -32.87 7.06
CA SER A 178 6.74 -32.42 7.54
C SER A 178 7.35 -31.29 6.70
N THR A 179 6.86 -31.11 5.47
CA THR A 179 7.40 -30.14 4.51
C THR A 179 6.31 -29.48 3.69
N PHE A 180 6.40 -28.17 3.47
CA PHE A 180 5.50 -27.40 2.60
C PHE A 180 6.32 -26.38 1.80
N LEU A 181 6.13 -26.33 0.47
CA LEU A 181 6.94 -25.49 -0.44
C LEU A 181 8.46 -25.65 -0.20
N SER A 182 8.89 -26.90 0.03
CA SER A 182 10.29 -27.27 0.34
C SER A 182 10.86 -26.73 1.65
N TYR A 183 10.03 -26.14 2.51
CA TYR A 183 10.41 -25.76 3.87
C TYR A 183 9.98 -26.80 4.88
N ASN A 184 10.79 -26.97 5.93
CA ASN A 184 10.37 -27.74 7.09
C ASN A 184 9.22 -27.01 7.79
N VAL A 185 8.13 -27.74 7.99
CA VAL A 185 6.99 -27.27 8.78
C VAL A 185 7.35 -27.43 10.26
N THR A 186 6.80 -26.61 11.14
CA THR A 186 6.96 -26.79 12.58
C THR A 186 6.17 -28.03 13.05
N PRO A 187 6.70 -28.88 13.95
CA PRO A 187 6.02 -30.14 14.34
C PRO A 187 4.58 -29.99 14.82
N HIS A 188 4.25 -28.87 15.46
CA HIS A 188 2.89 -28.58 15.93
C HIS A 188 1.90 -28.25 14.78
N SER A 189 2.39 -27.98 13.58
CA SER A 189 1.59 -27.66 12.38
C SER A 189 1.42 -28.84 11.42
N TYR A 190 2.11 -29.97 11.63
CA TYR A 190 2.10 -31.12 10.71
C TYR A 190 0.71 -31.66 10.40
N GLN A 191 -0.20 -31.60 11.37
CA GLN A 191 -1.56 -32.11 11.27
C GLN A 191 -2.59 -31.02 10.96
N LEU A 192 -2.14 -29.77 10.79
CA LEU A 192 -3.04 -28.68 10.42
C LEU A 192 -3.36 -28.77 8.93
N VAL A 193 -4.59 -28.41 8.59
CA VAL A 193 -5.00 -28.05 7.24
C VAL A 193 -5.15 -26.53 7.16
N TYR A 194 -5.84 -25.96 8.15
CA TYR A 194 -6.07 -24.52 8.30
C TYR A 194 -5.65 -24.07 9.71
N PRO A 195 -5.48 -22.75 9.94
CA PRO A 195 -5.13 -22.21 11.23
C PRO A 195 -6.13 -22.63 12.34
N PRO A 196 -5.67 -22.91 13.57
CA PRO A 196 -6.54 -23.45 14.60
C PRO A 196 -7.45 -22.42 15.27
N LYS A 197 -7.13 -21.13 15.17
CA LYS A 197 -7.87 -20.02 15.79
C LYS A 197 -8.48 -19.12 14.74
N MET A 198 -9.54 -19.59 14.11
CA MET A 198 -10.29 -18.84 13.08
C MET A 198 -11.72 -18.59 13.52
N THR A 199 -12.24 -17.42 13.18
CA THR A 199 -13.67 -17.10 13.33
C THR A 199 -14.18 -16.44 12.06
N VAL A 200 -15.30 -16.96 11.53
CA VAL A 200 -16.01 -16.35 10.41
C VAL A 200 -17.06 -15.38 10.95
N TYR A 201 -16.91 -14.11 10.60
CA TYR A 201 -17.79 -13.03 11.03
C TYR A 201 -18.69 -12.57 9.90
N ASN A 202 -19.97 -12.37 10.22
CA ASN A 202 -20.87 -11.59 9.37
C ASN A 202 -20.60 -10.09 9.60
N LEU A 203 -20.25 -9.37 8.53
CA LEU A 203 -20.02 -7.92 8.53
C LEU A 203 -21.14 -7.17 9.26
N TYR A 204 -22.41 -7.57 9.10
CA TYR A 204 -23.55 -6.89 9.72
C TYR A 204 -23.36 -6.65 11.23
N GLY A 205 -22.81 -7.62 11.96
CA GLY A 205 -22.57 -7.52 13.41
C GLY A 205 -21.50 -6.50 13.78
N MET A 206 -20.69 -6.04 12.82
CA MET A 206 -19.62 -5.06 13.01
C MET A 206 -20.01 -3.67 12.49
N LEU A 207 -21.09 -3.56 11.73
CA LEU A 207 -21.55 -2.30 11.16
C LEU A 207 -22.04 -1.34 12.27
N PRO A 208 -21.79 -0.02 12.13
CA PRO A 208 -22.44 0.98 12.96
C PRO A 208 -23.97 0.89 12.89
N PRO A 209 -24.70 1.20 13.98
CA PRO A 209 -26.16 1.09 14.03
C PRO A 209 -26.89 1.87 12.93
N GLU A 210 -26.35 3.00 12.49
CA GLU A 210 -26.90 3.80 11.40
C GLU A 210 -26.83 3.09 10.05
N ILE A 211 -25.77 2.31 9.78
CA ILE A 211 -25.63 1.52 8.55
C ILE A 211 -26.43 0.23 8.65
N GLN A 212 -26.50 -0.39 9.84
CA GLN A 212 -27.34 -1.58 10.06
C GLN A 212 -28.81 -1.33 9.69
N LYS A 213 -29.34 -0.12 9.94
CA LYS A 213 -30.71 0.27 9.56
C LYS A 213 -30.94 0.33 8.05
N GLU A 214 -29.87 0.45 7.27
CA GLU A 214 -29.95 0.54 5.81
C GLU A 214 -29.84 -0.82 5.12
N THR A 215 -29.59 -1.92 5.83
CA THR A 215 -29.28 -3.22 5.21
C THR A 215 -29.84 -4.41 6.01
N ASP A 216 -29.71 -5.62 5.48
CA ASP A 216 -30.15 -6.86 6.12
C ASP A 216 -28.94 -7.79 6.35
N PRO A 217 -28.84 -8.48 7.51
CA PRO A 217 -27.72 -9.40 7.78
C PRO A 217 -27.59 -10.54 6.76
N ARG A 218 -28.67 -10.90 6.05
CA ARG A 218 -28.69 -11.95 5.04
C ARG A 218 -28.18 -11.48 3.68
N GLU A 219 -28.18 -10.17 3.42
CA GLU A 219 -27.76 -9.62 2.14
C GLU A 219 -27.39 -8.13 2.25
N THR A 220 -26.10 -7.84 2.14
CA THR A 220 -25.57 -6.46 2.15
C THR A 220 -25.31 -5.90 0.75
N GLY A 221 -25.78 -6.58 -0.31
CA GLY A 221 -25.57 -6.17 -1.70
C GLY A 221 -26.17 -4.80 -2.04
N ASN A 222 -27.20 -4.37 -1.30
CA ASN A 222 -27.78 -3.05 -1.44
C ASN A 222 -26.80 -1.92 -1.06
N LEU A 223 -25.90 -2.14 -0.09
CA LEU A 223 -24.86 -1.18 0.26
C LEU A 223 -23.84 -1.04 -0.86
N VAL A 224 -23.45 -2.15 -1.50
CA VAL A 224 -22.57 -2.13 -2.69
C VAL A 224 -23.23 -1.36 -3.83
N GLY A 225 -24.51 -1.64 -4.11
CA GLY A 225 -25.25 -0.95 -5.16
C GLY A 225 -25.41 0.55 -4.93
N ARG A 226 -25.53 0.99 -3.68
CA ARG A 226 -25.70 2.40 -3.30
C ARG A 226 -24.39 3.18 -3.26
N TYR A 227 -23.34 2.59 -2.70
CA TYR A 227 -22.09 3.30 -2.39
C TYR A 227 -20.91 2.90 -3.29
N GLY A 228 -21.05 1.84 -4.08
CA GLY A 228 -19.97 1.33 -4.92
C GLY A 228 -19.03 0.37 -4.18
N LYS A 229 -18.25 -0.39 -4.96
CA LYS A 229 -17.37 -1.46 -4.48
C LYS A 229 -16.31 -0.96 -3.49
N TYR A 230 -15.58 0.10 -3.83
CA TYR A 230 -14.40 0.51 -3.07
C TYR A 230 -14.76 1.10 -1.70
N LYS A 231 -15.77 1.96 -1.63
CA LYS A 231 -16.30 2.46 -0.35
C LYS A 231 -16.87 1.35 0.52
N TYR A 232 -17.58 0.39 -0.07
CA TYR A 232 -18.08 -0.78 0.65
C TYR A 232 -16.94 -1.63 1.23
N GLN A 233 -15.90 -1.93 0.45
CA GLN A 233 -14.75 -2.71 0.93
C GLN A 233 -13.97 -1.97 2.03
N SER A 234 -13.73 -0.67 1.87
CA SER A 234 -13.10 0.16 2.91
C SER A 234 -13.90 0.17 4.21
N MET A 235 -15.21 0.34 4.12
CA MET A 235 -16.11 0.29 5.27
C MET A 235 -16.09 -1.09 5.94
N LYS A 236 -16.12 -2.18 5.17
CA LYS A 236 -16.00 -3.56 5.68
C LYS A 236 -14.72 -3.78 6.46
N LYS A 237 -13.59 -3.36 5.89
CA LYS A 237 -12.25 -3.47 6.48
C LYS A 237 -12.14 -2.66 7.78
N LEU A 238 -12.58 -1.40 7.77
CA LEU A 238 -12.49 -0.52 8.95
C LEU A 238 -13.49 -0.87 10.05
N ALA A 239 -14.71 -1.30 9.71
CA ALA A 239 -15.68 -1.77 10.68
C ALA A 239 -15.13 -2.98 11.46
N ALA A 240 -14.52 -3.94 10.76
CA ALA A 240 -13.84 -5.07 11.39
C ALA A 240 -12.66 -4.62 12.27
N ALA A 241 -11.80 -3.73 11.77
CA ALA A 241 -10.67 -3.21 12.53
C ALA A 241 -11.11 -2.42 13.78
N ALA A 242 -12.23 -1.70 13.71
CA ALA A 242 -12.80 -0.99 14.85
C ALA A 242 -13.51 -1.92 15.86
N TYR A 243 -14.11 -3.02 15.39
CA TYR A 243 -14.84 -3.97 16.24
C TYR A 243 -13.94 -4.94 17.00
N LEU A 244 -12.94 -5.52 16.32
CA LEU A 244 -12.11 -6.60 16.89
C LEU A 244 -11.14 -6.08 17.96
N ASP A 245 -10.84 -6.91 18.95
CA ASP A 245 -9.95 -6.58 20.06
C ASP A 245 -8.54 -7.12 19.81
N TYR A 246 -7.56 -6.22 19.69
CA TYR A 246 -6.16 -6.51 19.37
C TYR A 246 -5.26 -5.36 19.80
N ASP A 247 -3.95 -5.59 19.89
CA ASP A 247 -2.96 -4.51 19.99
C ASP A 247 -2.52 -4.10 18.58
N TYR A 248 -2.15 -5.10 17.78
CA TYR A 248 -1.79 -4.99 16.38
C TYR A 248 -2.65 -5.90 15.53
N ALA A 249 -3.04 -5.44 14.36
CA ALA A 249 -3.69 -6.26 13.35
C ALA A 249 -2.93 -6.22 12.03
N MET A 250 -3.06 -7.29 11.25
CA MET A 250 -2.71 -7.27 9.84
C MET A 250 -4.00 -7.35 9.03
N LEU A 251 -4.23 -6.35 8.19
CA LEU A 251 -5.33 -6.32 7.24
C LEU A 251 -4.83 -6.98 5.95
N LEU A 252 -5.42 -8.11 5.54
CA LEU A 252 -4.92 -8.90 4.42
C LEU A 252 -6.03 -9.15 3.41
N ASP A 253 -5.75 -8.93 2.13
CA ASP A 253 -6.67 -9.34 1.08
C ASP A 253 -6.70 -10.88 0.98
N SER A 254 -7.83 -11.43 0.53
CA SER A 254 -8.08 -12.87 0.50
C SER A 254 -7.34 -13.64 -0.63
N GLU A 255 -6.43 -12.98 -1.33
CA GLU A 255 -5.67 -13.50 -2.47
C GLU A 255 -4.17 -13.58 -2.21
N GLY A 256 -3.79 -13.56 -0.93
CA GLY A 256 -2.41 -13.66 -0.52
C GLY A 256 -1.91 -15.11 -0.43
N LEU A 257 -0.60 -15.26 -0.24
CA LEU A 257 0.05 -16.56 -0.05
C LEU A 257 1.26 -16.40 0.85
N VAL A 258 1.35 -17.17 1.93
CA VAL A 258 2.58 -17.26 2.73
C VAL A 258 3.53 -18.19 1.98
N ILE A 259 4.74 -17.70 1.70
CA ILE A 259 5.67 -18.36 0.77
C ILE A 259 6.96 -18.83 1.43
N ARG A 260 7.11 -18.56 2.73
CA ARG A 260 8.22 -19.04 3.56
C ARG A 260 7.86 -19.07 5.04
N PRO A 261 8.61 -19.82 5.87
CA PRO A 261 8.45 -19.82 7.31
C PRO A 261 8.62 -18.43 7.91
N VAL A 262 7.71 -18.04 8.80
CA VAL A 262 7.72 -16.72 9.44
C VAL A 262 7.00 -16.74 10.78
N ALA A 263 7.55 -16.03 11.77
CA ALA A 263 6.84 -15.69 13.01
C ALA A 263 6.25 -14.28 12.86
N PHE A 264 4.94 -14.17 12.71
CA PHE A 264 4.30 -12.87 12.46
C PHE A 264 4.44 -11.91 13.64
N LYS A 265 4.46 -12.41 14.88
CA LYS A 265 4.70 -11.56 16.05
C LYS A 265 6.11 -10.97 16.07
N GLU A 266 7.12 -11.75 15.69
CA GLU A 266 8.50 -11.25 15.57
C GLU A 266 8.63 -10.21 14.45
N MET A 267 8.01 -10.47 13.31
CA MET A 267 7.95 -9.55 12.17
C MET A 267 7.34 -8.19 12.57
N ILE A 268 6.20 -8.19 13.28
CA ILE A 268 5.58 -6.95 13.78
C ILE A 268 6.45 -6.28 14.84
N ASN A 269 7.11 -7.06 15.70
CA ASN A 269 8.05 -6.51 16.68
C ASN A 269 9.27 -5.85 16.03
N ALA A 270 9.71 -6.30 14.86
CA ALA A 270 10.75 -5.64 14.09
C ALA A 270 10.23 -4.35 13.44
N TRP A 271 9.04 -4.40 12.83
CA TRP A 271 8.41 -3.24 12.20
C TRP A 271 8.14 -2.09 13.18
N LYS A 272 7.62 -2.39 14.38
CA LYS A 272 7.21 -1.37 15.36
C LYS A 272 8.36 -0.52 15.91
N GLN A 273 9.62 -0.94 15.74
CA GLN A 273 10.79 -0.18 16.20
C GLN A 273 10.99 1.09 15.39
N ASN A 274 10.73 1.04 14.08
CA ASN A 274 10.90 2.15 13.14
C ASN A 274 9.81 2.11 12.07
N PRO A 275 8.53 2.32 12.42
CA PRO A 275 7.44 2.18 11.47
C PRO A 275 7.46 3.32 10.45
N VAL A 276 7.34 2.98 9.16
CA VAL A 276 7.35 3.95 8.05
C VAL A 276 5.97 4.07 7.42
N ILE A 277 5.54 5.31 7.21
CA ILE A 277 4.42 5.67 6.35
C ILE A 277 4.99 6.26 5.07
N TRP A 278 4.73 5.56 3.97
CA TRP A 278 5.16 5.98 2.64
C TRP A 278 4.15 6.94 2.03
N LYS A 279 4.69 8.02 1.45
CA LYS A 279 3.98 8.95 0.57
C LYS A 279 4.71 9.02 -0.77
N GLU A 280 4.01 9.57 -1.75
CA GLU A 280 4.56 9.89 -3.06
C GLU A 280 4.23 11.33 -3.42
N LEU A 281 5.17 12.01 -4.08
CA LEU A 281 4.99 13.35 -4.63
C LEU A 281 4.68 13.29 -6.12
N ALA A 282 3.41 13.55 -6.45
CA ALA A 282 2.92 13.64 -7.82
C ALA A 282 2.16 14.95 -8.02
N GLN A 283 2.89 16.01 -8.34
CA GLN A 283 2.32 17.34 -8.61
C GLN A 283 1.36 17.31 -9.81
N PRO A 284 0.35 18.21 -9.87
CA PRO A 284 -0.47 18.38 -11.07
C PRO A 284 0.37 18.47 -12.35
N GLY A 285 0.04 17.65 -13.36
CA GLY A 285 0.78 17.57 -14.62
C GLY A 285 2.03 16.69 -14.60
N SER A 286 2.40 16.08 -13.46
CA SER A 286 3.42 15.03 -13.43
C SER A 286 2.93 13.80 -14.21
N PRO A 287 3.77 13.18 -15.06
CA PRO A 287 3.44 11.91 -15.70
C PRO A 287 3.05 10.82 -14.69
N ARG A 288 3.56 10.90 -13.46
CA ARG A 288 3.32 9.93 -12.38
C ARG A 288 2.06 10.21 -11.59
N ARG A 289 1.36 11.32 -11.85
CA ARG A 289 0.12 11.64 -11.18
C ARG A 289 -1.03 10.91 -11.84
N HIS A 290 -1.66 10.02 -11.10
CA HIS A 290 -2.88 9.35 -11.53
C HIS A 290 -4.10 9.97 -10.83
N GLU A 291 -5.01 10.58 -11.58
CA GLU A 291 -6.10 11.39 -11.02
C GLU A 291 -7.06 10.58 -10.13
N TRP A 292 -7.30 9.30 -10.41
CA TRP A 292 -8.09 8.46 -9.51
C TRP A 292 -7.46 8.31 -8.12
N ILE A 293 -6.12 8.29 -8.04
CA ILE A 293 -5.37 8.20 -6.77
C ILE A 293 -5.48 9.51 -6.01
N ALA A 294 -5.36 10.63 -6.74
CA ALA A 294 -5.56 11.97 -6.18
C ALA A 294 -6.98 12.11 -5.61
N HIS A 295 -8.01 11.69 -6.35
CA HIS A 295 -9.40 11.68 -5.90
C HIS A 295 -9.64 10.78 -4.68
N ILE A 296 -9.00 9.59 -4.63
CA ILE A 296 -9.05 8.72 -3.44
C ILE A 296 -8.49 9.47 -2.23
N ASN A 297 -7.32 10.11 -2.36
CA ASN A 297 -6.71 10.88 -1.28
C ASN A 297 -7.59 12.07 -0.85
N GLU A 298 -8.24 12.77 -1.80
CA GLU A 298 -9.20 13.83 -1.49
C GLU A 298 -10.40 13.31 -0.68
N ALA A 299 -10.98 12.17 -1.06
CA ALA A 299 -12.07 11.53 -0.33
C ALA A 299 -11.64 11.05 1.07
N CYS A 300 -10.43 10.51 1.20
CA CYS A 300 -9.83 10.15 2.49
C CYS A 300 -9.66 11.40 3.39
N ALA A 301 -9.07 12.49 2.86
CA ALA A 301 -8.91 13.75 3.60
C ALA A 301 -10.27 14.28 4.08
N TRP A 302 -11.28 14.31 3.19
CA TRP A 302 -12.61 14.77 3.52
C TRP A 302 -13.28 13.92 4.62
N THR A 303 -13.14 12.60 4.55
CA THR A 303 -13.66 11.67 5.57
C THR A 303 -13.03 11.92 6.94
N LEU A 304 -11.73 12.24 6.96
CA LEU A 304 -10.96 12.66 8.14
C LEU A 304 -11.29 14.10 8.61
N GLY A 305 -12.19 14.80 7.93
CA GLY A 305 -12.58 16.18 8.24
C GLY A 305 -11.49 17.20 7.94
N ARG A 306 -10.74 16.98 6.86
CA ARG A 306 -9.60 17.77 6.38
C ARG A 306 -9.70 18.01 4.87
N ASN A 307 -8.77 18.79 4.33
CA ASN A 307 -8.55 18.93 2.90
C ASN A 307 -7.11 18.52 2.53
N MET A 308 -6.80 18.44 1.24
CA MET A 308 -5.45 18.08 0.79
C MET A 308 -4.39 19.13 1.11
N GLU A 309 -4.77 20.40 1.35
CA GLU A 309 -3.84 21.45 1.77
C GLU A 309 -3.21 21.13 3.14
N ASN A 310 -3.93 20.42 4.02
CA ASN A 310 -3.40 19.96 5.30
C ASN A 310 -2.26 18.94 5.16
N PHE A 311 -2.14 18.27 4.01
CA PHE A 311 -1.14 17.24 3.75
C PHE A 311 -0.03 17.71 2.80
N GLY A 312 -0.34 18.67 1.94
CA GLY A 312 0.51 19.16 0.87
C GLY A 312 -0.10 18.85 -0.50
N MET A 313 -0.18 19.86 -1.35
CA MET A 313 -0.66 19.70 -2.73
C MET A 313 0.27 18.75 -3.49
N GLY A 314 -0.31 17.74 -4.15
CA GLY A 314 0.43 16.72 -4.89
C GLY A 314 1.00 15.58 -4.06
N VAL A 315 0.73 15.54 -2.75
CA VAL A 315 1.05 14.35 -1.92
C VAL A 315 -0.02 13.30 -2.12
N SER A 316 0.39 12.05 -2.34
CA SER A 316 -0.50 10.88 -2.37
C SER A 316 -0.02 9.81 -1.39
N TYR A 317 -0.98 9.19 -0.71
CA TYR A 317 -0.81 7.99 0.10
C TYR A 317 -1.50 6.83 -0.61
N TRP A 318 -0.87 5.65 -0.56
CA TRP A 318 -1.37 4.47 -1.25
C TRP A 318 -1.50 3.24 -0.35
N GLU A 319 -2.31 2.26 -0.75
CA GLU A 319 -2.55 1.02 -0.01
C GLU A 319 -1.29 0.14 0.08
N GLY A 320 -0.57 -0.06 -1.03
CA GLY A 320 0.44 -1.11 -1.23
C GLY A 320 1.69 -1.16 -0.32
N TYR A 321 1.83 -0.26 0.65
CA TYR A 321 3.06 -0.15 1.47
C TYR A 321 2.93 -0.53 2.94
N THR A 322 1.72 -0.70 3.49
CA THR A 322 1.56 -0.96 4.93
C THR A 322 0.26 -1.68 5.20
N TRP A 323 0.36 -2.86 5.81
CA TRP A 323 -0.78 -3.74 6.11
C TRP A 323 -0.98 -3.93 7.61
N ILE A 324 -0.13 -3.30 8.44
CA ILE A 324 -0.16 -3.39 9.90
C ILE A 324 -0.94 -2.21 10.47
N LEU A 325 -1.89 -2.49 11.34
CA LEU A 325 -2.74 -1.53 12.05
C LEU A 325 -2.46 -1.61 13.55
N GLU A 326 -2.46 -0.46 14.21
CA GLU A 326 -2.50 -0.37 15.67
C GLU A 326 -3.93 -0.03 16.12
N LYS A 327 -4.43 -0.75 17.12
CA LYS A 327 -5.81 -0.57 17.58
C LYS A 327 -6.09 0.84 18.04
N GLU A 328 -5.18 1.42 18.81
CA GLU A 328 -5.31 2.79 19.33
C GLU A 328 -5.45 3.82 18.20
N ILE A 329 -4.70 3.64 17.10
CA ILE A 329 -4.75 4.55 15.95
C ILE A 329 -6.05 4.39 15.17
N VAL A 330 -6.50 3.15 14.95
CA VAL A 330 -7.80 2.88 14.32
C VAL A 330 -8.92 3.51 15.14
N MET A 331 -8.90 3.35 16.47
CA MET A 331 -9.93 3.91 17.35
C MET A 331 -9.87 5.44 17.40
N ASP A 332 -8.69 6.06 17.44
CA ASP A 332 -8.58 7.52 17.34
C ASP A 332 -9.12 8.02 15.99
N MET A 333 -8.83 7.32 14.88
CA MET A 333 -9.32 7.70 13.55
C MET A 333 -10.85 7.64 13.45
N VAL A 334 -11.47 6.51 13.81
CA VAL A 334 -12.92 6.32 13.65
C VAL A 334 -13.75 7.16 14.63
N ASN A 335 -13.17 7.51 15.78
CA ASN A 335 -13.82 8.35 16.79
C ASN A 335 -13.48 9.85 16.65
N SER A 336 -12.56 10.22 15.74
CA SER A 336 -12.18 11.61 15.57
C SER A 336 -13.34 12.43 15.01
N PRO A 337 -13.73 13.53 15.68
CA PRO A 337 -14.73 14.44 15.14
C PRO A 337 -14.17 15.13 13.89
N SER A 338 -14.99 15.23 12.84
CA SER A 338 -14.60 16.00 11.66
C SER A 338 -14.71 17.49 11.96
N ARG A 339 -13.70 18.26 11.52
CA ARG A 339 -13.73 19.74 11.62
C ARG A 339 -14.67 20.37 10.58
N LEU A 340 -14.91 19.67 9.48
CA LEU A 340 -15.76 20.13 8.37
C LEU A 340 -17.24 19.76 8.58
N ASP A 341 -17.49 18.65 9.26
CA ASP A 341 -18.82 18.12 9.57
C ASP A 341 -18.82 17.41 10.92
N PRO A 342 -18.97 18.16 12.04
CA PRO A 342 -18.90 17.61 13.39
C PRO A 342 -20.07 16.69 13.77
N VAL A 343 -21.16 16.67 12.98
CA VAL A 343 -22.41 15.99 13.34
C VAL A 343 -22.50 14.61 12.69
N THR A 344 -22.04 14.48 11.45
CA THR A 344 -22.08 13.19 10.74
C THR A 344 -21.01 12.25 11.26
N GLY A 345 -21.38 11.00 11.58
CA GLY A 345 -20.44 9.96 12.04
C GLY A 345 -19.40 9.57 10.98
N PHE A 346 -18.26 9.02 11.42
CA PHE A 346 -17.13 8.68 10.54
C PHE A 346 -17.52 7.80 9.36
N PHE A 347 -18.24 6.70 9.61
CA PHE A 347 -18.63 5.78 8.55
C PHE A 347 -19.67 6.35 7.59
N SER A 348 -20.57 7.20 8.07
CA SER A 348 -21.50 7.93 7.21
C SER A 348 -20.76 8.91 6.30
N ARG A 349 -19.73 9.61 6.81
CA ARG A 349 -18.84 10.42 5.97
C ARG A 349 -18.14 9.54 4.94
N LEU A 350 -17.48 8.46 5.35
CA LEU A 350 -16.82 7.53 4.43
C LEU A 350 -17.73 7.13 3.25
N LEU A 351 -18.97 6.73 3.53
CA LEU A 351 -19.93 6.33 2.49
C LEU A 351 -20.44 7.52 1.64
N ALA A 352 -20.53 8.72 2.22
CA ALA A 352 -20.96 9.94 1.54
C ALA A 352 -19.85 10.64 0.74
N ALA A 353 -18.59 10.22 0.87
CA ALA A 353 -17.48 10.82 0.14
C ALA A 353 -17.71 10.79 -1.38
N GLN A 354 -17.28 11.87 -2.03
CA GLN A 354 -17.52 12.10 -3.46
C GLN A 354 -16.85 11.04 -4.35
N TYR A 355 -15.68 10.56 -3.93
CA TYR A 355 -14.88 9.58 -4.67
C TYR A 355 -14.70 8.28 -3.89
N ASP A 356 -14.03 7.32 -4.53
CA ASP A 356 -13.63 6.06 -3.90
C ASP A 356 -12.69 6.31 -2.71
N ILE A 357 -12.63 5.35 -1.80
CA ILE A 357 -11.77 5.39 -0.61
C ILE A 357 -11.05 4.06 -0.51
N PHE A 358 -9.77 4.13 -0.15
CA PHE A 358 -8.97 3.01 0.37
C PHE A 358 -8.62 3.27 1.83
N GLU A 359 -8.97 2.32 2.70
CA GLU A 359 -8.83 2.45 4.14
C GLU A 359 -7.38 2.59 4.60
N ILE A 360 -6.44 1.90 3.95
CA ILE A 360 -5.02 2.00 4.30
C ILE A 360 -4.47 3.39 3.94
N ALA A 361 -4.88 3.96 2.81
CA ALA A 361 -4.50 5.33 2.46
C ALA A 361 -5.02 6.31 3.53
N MET A 362 -6.28 6.16 3.93
CA MET A 362 -6.87 6.98 5.00
C MET A 362 -6.17 6.80 6.36
N TYR A 363 -5.82 5.57 6.75
CA TYR A 363 -5.07 5.28 7.97
C TYR A 363 -3.70 5.97 7.98
N LYS A 364 -2.97 5.90 6.86
CA LYS A 364 -1.68 6.57 6.68
C LYS A 364 -1.80 8.10 6.76
N MET A 365 -2.82 8.65 6.10
CA MET A 365 -3.12 10.07 6.16
C MET A 365 -3.44 10.50 7.61
N HIS A 366 -4.25 9.72 8.34
CA HIS A 366 -4.55 10.02 9.74
C HIS A 366 -3.29 10.11 10.60
N ILE A 367 -2.37 9.14 10.46
CA ILE A 367 -1.07 9.15 11.15
C ILE A 367 -0.27 10.40 10.79
N ALA A 368 -0.12 10.69 9.49
CA ALA A 368 0.67 11.82 9.02
C ALA A 368 0.12 13.16 9.57
N ALA A 369 -1.21 13.35 9.53
CA ALA A 369 -1.85 14.54 10.07
C ALA A 369 -1.68 14.66 11.59
N ARG A 370 -1.88 13.58 12.34
CA ARG A 370 -1.72 13.58 13.80
C ARG A 370 -0.27 13.84 14.20
N LYS A 371 0.71 13.29 13.48
CA LYS A 371 2.13 13.55 13.71
C LYS A 371 2.47 15.04 13.55
N MET A 372 1.92 15.71 12.53
CA MET A 372 2.10 17.15 12.33
C MET A 372 1.45 17.99 13.45
N GLU A 373 0.31 17.54 13.99
CA GLU A 373 -0.37 18.22 15.10
C GLU A 373 0.31 18.00 16.46
N GLN A 374 0.91 16.82 16.66
CA GLN A 374 1.49 16.40 17.93
C GLN A 374 2.98 16.66 18.05
N SER A 375 3.65 17.22 17.04
CA SER A 375 5.07 17.62 17.15
C SER A 375 5.33 18.63 18.27
N SER A 376 4.29 19.15 18.93
CA SER A 376 4.35 20.02 20.11
C SER A 376 3.89 19.39 21.44
N ASN A 377 3.36 18.16 21.46
CA ASN A 377 2.77 17.52 22.66
C ASN A 377 3.41 16.15 22.92
N ASN A 378 3.60 15.78 24.20
CA ASN A 378 4.27 14.55 24.70
C ASN A 378 3.61 13.19 24.32
N SER A 379 2.82 13.11 23.25
CA SER A 379 2.27 11.83 22.79
C SER A 379 3.28 11.07 21.93
N THR A 380 3.62 9.86 22.35
CA THR A 380 4.56 8.97 21.64
C THR A 380 3.89 8.14 20.54
N LEU A 381 2.55 8.12 20.49
CA LEU A 381 1.79 7.24 19.60
C LEU A 381 2.08 7.50 18.12
N TYR A 382 2.09 8.77 17.70
CA TYR A 382 2.30 9.15 16.30
C TYR A 382 3.74 9.60 16.01
N THR A 383 4.47 10.07 17.02
CA THR A 383 5.82 10.61 16.84
C THR A 383 6.85 9.55 16.46
N LYS A 384 6.59 8.27 16.79
CA LYS A 384 7.42 7.11 16.38
C LYS A 384 7.45 6.83 14.87
N TYR A 385 6.42 7.26 14.13
CA TYR A 385 6.33 6.99 12.69
C TYR A 385 7.25 7.89 11.89
N GLN A 386 7.99 7.33 10.94
CA GLN A 386 8.66 8.10 9.89
C GLN A 386 7.69 8.31 8.73
N VAL A 387 7.64 9.52 8.16
CA VAL A 387 6.83 9.80 6.97
C VAL A 387 7.80 10.15 5.85
N LEU A 388 8.05 9.18 4.97
CA LEU A 388 9.10 9.25 3.95
C LEU A 388 8.49 9.26 2.54
N ASP A 389 9.16 9.97 1.63
CA ASP A 389 8.85 9.88 0.21
C ASP A 389 9.51 8.62 -0.40
N MET A 390 8.71 7.84 -1.12
CA MET A 390 9.16 6.57 -1.71
C MET A 390 10.20 6.80 -2.80
N GLU A 391 10.02 7.82 -3.64
CA GLU A 391 10.97 8.12 -4.71
C GLU A 391 12.33 8.51 -4.12
N GLU A 392 12.35 9.49 -3.21
CA GLU A 392 13.58 9.94 -2.55
C GLU A 392 14.33 8.77 -1.87
N ALA A 393 13.62 7.92 -1.13
CA ALA A 393 14.24 6.78 -0.46
C ALA A 393 14.82 5.74 -1.43
N LEU A 394 14.16 5.50 -2.57
CA LEU A 394 14.69 4.63 -3.62
C LEU A 394 15.93 5.25 -4.27
N TYR A 395 15.97 6.56 -4.51
CA TYR A 395 17.16 7.24 -5.03
C TYR A 395 18.34 7.14 -4.06
N ASP A 396 18.11 7.36 -2.77
CA ASP A 396 19.14 7.27 -1.73
C ASP A 396 19.74 5.86 -1.62
N TYR A 397 18.94 4.83 -1.90
CA TYR A 397 19.39 3.44 -2.00
C TYR A 397 20.09 3.07 -3.31
N GLY A 398 20.20 4.01 -4.26
CA GLY A 398 20.77 3.76 -5.59
C GLY A 398 19.81 3.10 -6.59
N LEU A 399 18.51 3.02 -6.28
CA LEU A 399 17.47 2.43 -7.12
C LEU A 399 16.80 3.43 -8.08
N GLY A 400 17.31 4.67 -8.15
CA GLY A 400 16.73 5.73 -8.99
C GLY A 400 16.66 5.40 -10.49
N GLN A 401 17.56 4.56 -11.00
CA GLN A 401 17.50 4.11 -12.41
C GLN A 401 16.38 3.09 -12.64
N ALA A 402 16.20 2.16 -11.71
CA ALA A 402 15.08 1.21 -11.70
C ALA A 402 13.75 1.97 -11.67
N TYR A 403 13.68 2.98 -10.79
CA TYR A 403 12.51 3.84 -10.62
C TYR A 403 12.10 4.56 -11.92
N LYS A 404 13.07 5.12 -12.67
CA LYS A 404 12.80 5.84 -13.95
C LYS A 404 12.23 4.95 -15.07
N ARG A 405 12.38 3.63 -14.96
CA ARG A 405 11.92 2.67 -15.97
C ARG A 405 10.50 2.19 -15.73
N ILE A 406 9.94 2.44 -14.55
CA ILE A 406 8.54 2.17 -14.27
C ILE A 406 7.71 3.00 -15.27
N PRO A 407 6.77 2.38 -16.01
CA PRO A 407 5.96 3.10 -16.98
C PRO A 407 5.26 4.31 -16.36
N SER A 408 5.20 5.41 -17.10
CA SER A 408 4.64 6.67 -16.59
C SER A 408 3.13 6.57 -16.32
N ASN A 409 2.42 5.70 -17.03
CA ASN A 409 0.98 5.51 -16.90
C ASN A 409 0.58 4.58 -15.74
N ASP A 410 1.54 3.95 -15.04
CA ASP A 410 1.23 3.03 -13.96
C ASP A 410 1.09 3.77 -12.61
N PRO A 411 0.00 3.54 -11.87
CA PRO A 411 -0.42 4.43 -10.79
C PRO A 411 0.32 4.27 -9.45
N VAL A 412 1.13 3.22 -9.25
CA VAL A 412 1.56 2.80 -7.89
C VAL A 412 2.97 2.22 -7.85
N ILE A 413 3.95 2.89 -7.25
CA ILE A 413 5.35 2.41 -7.21
C ILE A 413 5.50 1.03 -6.54
N ALA A 414 4.73 0.73 -5.49
CA ALA A 414 4.76 -0.55 -4.76
C ALA A 414 4.46 -1.77 -5.64
N GLN A 415 3.52 -1.61 -6.57
CA GLN A 415 3.08 -2.68 -7.47
C GLN A 415 4.13 -2.97 -8.54
N GLU A 416 5.13 -2.09 -8.64
CA GLU A 416 6.15 -2.04 -9.68
C GLU A 416 7.53 -2.43 -9.14
N PHE A 417 7.63 -2.81 -7.86
CA PHE A 417 8.82 -3.49 -7.31
C PHE A 417 9.27 -4.66 -8.20
N PRO A 418 8.37 -5.45 -8.83
CA PRO A 418 8.77 -6.42 -9.85
C PRO A 418 9.60 -5.88 -11.03
N TYR A 419 9.40 -4.63 -11.49
CA TYR A 419 10.30 -4.03 -12.49
C TYR A 419 11.72 -3.86 -11.97
N MET A 420 11.87 -3.57 -10.68
CA MET A 420 13.18 -3.45 -10.03
C MET A 420 13.84 -4.84 -9.83
N ILE A 421 13.06 -5.93 -9.83
CA ILE A 421 13.57 -7.30 -9.76
C ILE A 421 14.18 -7.74 -11.10
N LEU A 422 13.70 -7.22 -12.24
CA LEU A 422 14.19 -7.58 -13.59
C LEU A 422 15.70 -7.35 -13.77
N GLU A 423 16.27 -6.42 -13.00
CA GLU A 423 17.67 -6.05 -13.08
C GLU A 423 18.46 -6.79 -12.01
N GLU A 424 19.06 -7.92 -12.38
CA GLU A 424 19.93 -8.72 -11.49
C GLU A 424 20.93 -7.86 -10.68
N PRO A 425 21.62 -6.84 -11.24
CA PRO A 425 22.53 -5.99 -10.48
C PRO A 425 21.87 -5.11 -9.41
N GLN A 426 20.57 -4.84 -9.54
CA GLN A 426 19.81 -3.97 -8.61
C GLN A 426 19.05 -4.78 -7.56
N GLN A 427 18.96 -6.11 -7.71
CA GLN A 427 18.27 -6.96 -6.74
C GLN A 427 18.87 -6.84 -5.35
N ASP A 428 20.20 -6.80 -5.22
CA ASP A 428 20.84 -6.73 -3.91
C ASP A 428 20.55 -5.38 -3.23
N LEU A 429 20.44 -4.28 -4.00
CA LEU A 429 20.02 -2.97 -3.51
C LEU A 429 18.55 -2.98 -3.07
N LEU A 430 17.67 -3.61 -3.86
CA LEU A 430 16.26 -3.76 -3.52
C LEU A 430 16.07 -4.61 -2.26
N VAL A 431 16.81 -5.71 -2.14
CA VAL A 431 16.80 -6.57 -0.95
C VAL A 431 17.29 -5.78 0.27
N ALA A 432 18.35 -4.98 0.14
CA ALA A 432 18.83 -4.13 1.23
C ALA A 432 17.77 -3.09 1.64
N PHE A 433 17.13 -2.42 0.67
CA PHE A 433 16.02 -1.51 0.90
C PHE A 433 14.87 -2.19 1.66
N MET A 434 14.46 -3.38 1.22
CA MET A 434 13.40 -4.14 1.88
C MET A 434 13.76 -4.57 3.30
N LYS A 435 15.02 -4.91 3.56
CA LYS A 435 15.51 -5.30 4.90
C LYS A 435 15.57 -4.11 5.86
N GLU A 436 16.00 -2.95 5.38
CA GLU A 436 16.04 -1.71 6.16
C GLU A 436 14.63 -1.28 6.56
N TYR A 437 13.74 -1.17 5.58
CA TYR A 437 12.39 -0.65 5.78
C TYR A 437 11.35 -1.73 6.12
N LYS A 438 11.80 -2.95 6.42
CA LYS A 438 10.95 -4.06 6.89
C LYS A 438 9.78 -4.34 5.95
N VAL A 439 10.06 -4.38 4.64
CA VAL A 439 9.10 -4.70 3.58
C VAL A 439 8.97 -6.22 3.49
N PHE A 440 8.06 -6.78 4.29
CA PHE A 440 7.81 -8.23 4.34
C PHE A 440 6.73 -8.71 3.37
N PHE A 441 6.04 -7.78 2.73
CA PHE A 441 4.89 -8.02 1.87
C PHE A 441 5.10 -7.35 0.52
N LEU A 442 4.83 -8.09 -0.55
CA LEU A 442 4.85 -7.54 -1.89
C LEU A 442 3.64 -8.02 -2.68
N TYR A 443 3.16 -7.13 -3.54
CA TYR A 443 2.20 -7.47 -4.57
C TYR A 443 2.95 -7.92 -5.82
N PHE A 444 2.59 -9.09 -6.34
CA PHE A 444 3.13 -9.58 -7.60
C PHE A 444 2.04 -9.55 -8.65
N HIS A 445 2.03 -8.50 -9.48
CA HIS A 445 1.09 -8.44 -10.58
C HIS A 445 1.43 -9.57 -11.60
N PRO A 446 0.46 -10.40 -12.02
CA PRO A 446 0.71 -11.52 -12.93
C PRO A 446 1.42 -11.11 -14.25
N ARG A 447 1.12 -9.90 -14.74
CA ARG A 447 1.80 -9.30 -15.91
C ARG A 447 3.32 -9.22 -15.73
N TYR A 448 3.81 -8.87 -14.54
CA TYR A 448 5.24 -8.68 -14.30
C TYR A 448 5.95 -9.97 -13.95
N VAL A 449 5.27 -10.87 -13.24
CA VAL A 449 5.81 -12.21 -12.95
C VAL A 449 6.22 -12.92 -14.24
N GLY A 450 5.42 -12.82 -15.30
CA GLY A 450 5.75 -13.41 -16.60
C GLY A 450 6.93 -12.76 -17.35
N LEU A 451 7.36 -11.55 -16.96
CA LEU A 451 8.49 -10.86 -17.58
C LEU A 451 9.83 -11.19 -16.90
N ILE A 452 9.80 -11.64 -15.64
CA ILE A 452 11.00 -11.92 -14.86
C ILE A 452 11.47 -13.34 -15.17
N ALA A 453 12.73 -13.48 -15.58
CA ALA A 453 13.33 -14.78 -15.80
C ALA A 453 13.26 -15.65 -14.52
N PRO A 454 12.92 -16.95 -14.60
CA PRO A 454 12.70 -17.77 -13.41
C PRO A 454 13.88 -17.79 -12.42
N TRP A 455 15.13 -17.81 -12.91
CA TRP A 455 16.32 -17.78 -12.05
C TRP A 455 16.54 -16.43 -11.36
N VAL A 456 16.16 -15.33 -12.02
CA VAL A 456 16.22 -13.95 -11.48
C VAL A 456 15.21 -13.82 -10.34
N MET A 457 13.99 -14.31 -10.56
CA MET A 457 12.97 -14.37 -9.52
C MET A 457 13.41 -15.27 -8.36
N GLN A 458 13.89 -16.48 -8.64
CA GLN A 458 14.38 -17.40 -7.61
C GLN A 458 15.49 -16.78 -6.74
N SER A 459 16.48 -16.13 -7.36
CA SER A 459 17.57 -15.43 -6.66
C SER A 459 17.03 -14.34 -5.75
N PHE A 460 16.11 -13.50 -6.24
CA PHE A 460 15.46 -12.48 -5.43
C PHE A 460 14.70 -13.09 -4.25
N MET A 461 13.89 -14.12 -4.50
CA MET A 461 13.12 -14.80 -3.46
C MET A 461 14.02 -15.44 -2.40
N GLN A 462 15.22 -15.90 -2.75
CA GLN A 462 16.19 -16.43 -1.79
C GLN A 462 16.75 -15.36 -0.84
N LYS A 463 16.88 -14.12 -1.32
CA LYS A 463 17.59 -13.04 -0.62
C LYS A 463 16.65 -12.07 0.10
N ALA A 464 15.50 -11.78 -0.50
CA ALA A 464 14.54 -10.78 -0.01
C ALA A 464 13.88 -11.24 1.29
N PRO A 465 13.52 -10.32 2.21
CA PRO A 465 12.83 -10.66 3.47
C PRO A 465 11.31 -10.88 3.26
N LEU A 466 10.88 -11.40 2.11
CA LEU A 466 9.48 -11.46 1.71
C LEU A 466 8.74 -12.66 2.36
N ALA A 467 7.93 -12.41 3.38
CA ALA A 467 7.18 -13.45 4.08
C ALA A 467 5.95 -13.94 3.30
N MET A 468 5.24 -13.00 2.66
CA MET A 468 3.92 -13.27 2.07
C MET A 468 3.66 -12.34 0.90
N THR A 469 2.88 -12.83 -0.07
CA THR A 469 2.34 -12.02 -1.14
C THR A 469 0.94 -11.58 -0.78
N VAL A 470 0.60 -10.31 -0.99
CA VAL A 470 -0.65 -9.72 -0.45
C VAL A 470 -1.81 -9.70 -1.45
N SER A 471 -1.54 -9.80 -2.75
CA SER A 471 -2.54 -10.05 -3.80
C SER A 471 -1.81 -10.52 -5.07
N GLY A 472 -2.57 -11.02 -6.07
CA GLY A 472 -2.02 -11.45 -7.35
C GLY A 472 -1.26 -12.78 -7.31
N ALA A 473 -1.40 -13.55 -6.23
CA ALA A 473 -0.65 -14.79 -6.03
C ALA A 473 -1.08 -15.94 -6.96
N THR A 474 -2.15 -15.77 -7.75
CA THR A 474 -2.71 -16.82 -8.61
C THR A 474 -1.66 -17.35 -9.58
N GLY A 475 -1.28 -18.62 -9.41
CA GLY A 475 -0.27 -19.30 -10.22
C GLY A 475 1.18 -19.07 -9.79
N MET A 476 1.46 -18.30 -8.72
CA MET A 476 2.83 -18.14 -8.21
C MET A 476 3.38 -19.42 -7.59
N ARG A 477 2.53 -20.23 -6.95
CA ARG A 477 2.92 -21.55 -6.42
C ARG A 477 3.61 -22.39 -7.50
N ASP A 478 3.04 -22.43 -8.70
CA ASP A 478 3.51 -23.29 -9.78
C ASP A 478 4.56 -22.62 -10.69
N LYS A 479 4.61 -21.28 -10.72
CA LYS A 479 5.46 -20.52 -11.64
C LYS A 479 6.69 -19.87 -11.00
N VAL A 480 6.68 -19.66 -9.68
CA VAL A 480 7.60 -18.74 -9.01
C VAL A 480 8.28 -19.34 -7.79
N ILE A 481 7.59 -20.18 -7.02
CA ILE A 481 8.17 -20.83 -5.84
C ILE A 481 8.94 -22.06 -6.33
N PRO A 482 10.28 -22.02 -6.42
CA PRO A 482 11.03 -23.10 -7.03
C PRO A 482 11.03 -24.34 -6.11
N ASP A 483 11.06 -25.51 -6.72
CA ASP A 483 11.33 -26.77 -6.03
C ASP A 483 12.68 -26.63 -5.28
N GLY A 484 12.61 -26.63 -3.96
CA GLY A 484 13.72 -26.26 -3.09
C GLY A 484 14.86 -27.26 -3.16
N ASN A 485 15.93 -26.88 -3.87
CA ASN A 485 17.23 -27.55 -3.84
C ASN A 485 18.35 -26.64 -3.29
N GLY A 486 18.01 -25.59 -2.52
CA GLY A 486 18.99 -24.65 -1.96
C GLY A 486 18.79 -24.39 -0.47
N SER A 487 19.87 -24.09 0.24
CA SER A 487 19.84 -23.56 1.60
C SER A 487 19.35 -22.12 1.58
N TRP A 488 18.08 -21.90 1.87
CA TRP A 488 17.47 -20.58 1.97
C TRP A 488 17.98 -19.88 3.25
N ASN A 489 18.63 -18.71 3.11
CA ASN A 489 19.21 -18.00 4.25
C ASN A 489 18.08 -17.32 5.05
N MET A 490 17.83 -17.79 6.27
CA MET A 490 16.60 -17.53 7.05
C MET A 490 16.70 -16.36 8.05
N THR A 491 17.59 -15.40 7.85
CA THR A 491 17.73 -14.30 8.80
C THR A 491 16.83 -13.12 8.41
N TYR A 492 15.74 -12.94 9.16
CA TYR A 492 14.93 -11.72 9.21
C TYR A 492 15.60 -10.59 10.04
N VAL A 493 16.89 -10.75 10.32
CA VAL A 493 17.74 -9.82 11.09
C VAL A 493 18.87 -9.35 10.20
#